data_AF-A0A2V7J8E9-F1
#
_entry.id   AF-A0A2V7J8E9-F1
#
_cell.length_a   1.000
_cell.length_b   1.000
_cell.length_c   1.000
_cell.angle_alpha   90.00
_cell.angle_beta   90.00
_cell.angle_gamma   90.00
#
_symmetry.space_group_name_H-M   'P 1'
#
loop_
_entity.id
_entity.type
_entity.pdbx_description
1 polymer ?
#
loop_
_entity_poly.entity_id
_entity_poly.type
_entity_poly.pdbx_seq_one_letter_code
_entity_poly.pdbx_strand_id
1 'polypeptide(L)'
;MLAAQQPLTLQPCRLAPIEATARCGTYWVYEDRARGVGRKIPLKVIILPSRSALAAPDPMLVVSPGGPGTTNSETGVALASGAAWRDNRDVVLVDLRGTSGPNRLDCRMPGSDAHPEGYLSTLFPLAAIRACRDELSRRANLRLYNTMLAVDDVDEVRAALGYEQVNLWGGSWGTRAVLIYLRRHPQSVRSAIIEGVAPPSFKNPLPHARSAQDAIELLFQECDRQQACHAAFPDVRHELWAVVHRLKQAPAAVTIFDSAAGSPLTARLTWQQFAEALRVMTYNLATARRVPMVLHRAYLGDLAPFVRTGI
;
A
#
# COMPACT_ATOMS: atom_id res chain seq x y z
N MET A 1 -33.50 2.07 -11.41
CA MET A 1 -34.09 2.67 -10.20
C MET A 1 -32.98 2.81 -9.18
N LEU A 2 -32.55 4.03 -8.89
CA LEU A 2 -31.59 4.30 -7.81
C LEU A 2 -32.29 3.93 -6.51
N ALA A 3 -31.75 2.96 -5.77
CA ALA A 3 -32.21 2.69 -4.41
C ALA A 3 -32.14 3.99 -3.60
N ALA A 4 -33.14 4.26 -2.75
CA ALA A 4 -33.15 5.45 -1.91
C ALA A 4 -31.81 5.56 -1.15
N GLN A 5 -31.05 6.61 -1.45
CA GLN A 5 -29.73 6.84 -0.85
C GLN A 5 -29.91 6.98 0.66
N GLN A 6 -29.20 6.16 1.43
CA GLN A 6 -29.25 6.28 2.88
C GLN A 6 -28.57 7.59 3.29
N PRO A 7 -29.17 8.37 4.21
CA PRO A 7 -28.54 9.60 4.68
C PRO A 7 -27.21 9.25 5.38
N LEU A 8 -26.10 9.84 4.89
CA LEU A 8 -24.80 9.73 5.52
C LEU A 8 -24.64 10.82 6.58
N THR A 9 -24.79 10.44 7.85
CA THR A 9 -24.53 11.35 8.97
C THR A 9 -23.04 11.33 9.31
N LEU A 10 -22.40 12.51 9.22
CA LEU A 10 -21.02 12.71 9.65
C LEU A 10 -20.99 13.41 11.01
N GLN A 11 -20.06 13.00 11.86
CA GLN A 11 -19.83 13.58 13.18
C GLN A 11 -18.40 14.13 13.29
N PRO A 12 -18.17 15.18 14.08
CA PRO A 12 -16.82 15.63 14.39
C PRO A 12 -15.96 14.50 14.96
N CYS A 13 -14.73 14.37 14.49
CA CYS A 13 -13.76 13.38 14.95
C CYS A 13 -12.35 13.97 14.94
N ARG A 14 -11.47 13.45 15.81
CA ARG A 14 -10.04 13.78 15.83
C ARG A 14 -9.25 12.62 15.22
N LEU A 15 -8.29 12.94 14.37
CA LEU A 15 -7.47 11.97 13.65
C LEU A 15 -6.00 12.42 13.70
N ALA A 16 -5.11 11.62 14.25
CA ALA A 16 -3.68 11.86 14.07
C ALA A 16 -3.28 11.55 12.60
N PRO A 17 -2.34 12.28 11.98
CA PRO A 17 -1.54 13.40 12.52
C PRO A 17 -2.16 14.79 12.28
N ILE A 18 -3.48 14.89 12.08
CA ILE A 18 -4.15 16.15 11.71
C ILE A 18 -4.68 16.86 12.96
N GLU A 19 -4.26 18.11 13.16
CA GLU A 19 -4.73 18.92 14.30
C GLU A 19 -6.16 19.43 14.14
N ALA A 20 -6.65 19.53 12.90
CA ALA A 20 -8.01 19.96 12.59
C ALA A 20 -9.05 18.87 12.89
N THR A 21 -10.24 19.28 13.35
CA THR A 21 -11.39 18.40 13.52
C THR A 21 -11.89 17.92 12.16
N ALA A 22 -11.76 16.63 11.89
CA ALA A 22 -12.32 15.98 10.72
C ALA A 22 -13.82 15.66 10.93
N ARG A 23 -14.49 15.24 9.87
CA ARG A 23 -15.87 14.73 9.90
C ARG A 23 -15.85 13.26 9.53
N CYS A 24 -16.22 12.38 10.44
CA CYS A 24 -16.21 10.93 10.25
C CYS A 24 -17.62 10.36 10.25
N GLY A 25 -17.83 9.30 9.48
CA GLY A 25 -19.06 8.52 9.53
C GLY A 25 -18.89 7.15 8.91
N THR A 26 -19.98 6.40 8.86
CA THR A 26 -20.05 5.07 8.25
C THR A 26 -21.14 5.08 7.21
N TYR A 27 -20.80 4.70 5.99
CA TYR A 27 -21.75 4.48 4.91
C TYR A 27 -21.94 2.98 4.66
N TRP A 28 -23.19 2.54 4.49
CA TRP A 28 -23.52 1.11 4.37
C TRP A 28 -23.93 0.75 2.95
N VAL A 29 -23.09 -0.02 2.27
CA VAL A 29 -23.37 -0.52 0.91
C VAL A 29 -23.77 -1.99 0.95
N TYR A 30 -24.52 -2.46 -0.04
CA TYR A 30 -24.73 -3.89 -0.22
C TYR A 30 -23.41 -4.57 -0.60
N GLU A 31 -23.10 -5.70 0.06
CA GLU A 31 -21.94 -6.51 -0.34
C GLU A 31 -22.09 -6.95 -1.81
N ASP A 32 -23.26 -7.49 -2.12
CA ASP A 32 -23.72 -7.82 -3.47
C ASP A 32 -24.59 -6.69 -4.02
N ARG A 33 -23.93 -5.70 -4.61
CA ARG A 33 -24.58 -4.52 -5.22
C ARG A 33 -25.57 -4.90 -6.32
N ALA A 34 -25.33 -5.99 -7.06
CA ALA A 34 -26.18 -6.43 -8.16
C ALA A 34 -27.50 -7.02 -7.66
N ARG A 35 -27.48 -7.72 -6.52
CA ARG A 35 -28.71 -8.19 -5.87
C ARG A 35 -29.49 -7.07 -5.20
N GLY A 36 -28.80 -6.07 -4.64
CA GLY A 36 -29.44 -4.95 -3.95
C GLY A 36 -30.21 -5.33 -2.68
N VAL A 37 -30.00 -6.54 -2.17
CA VAL A 37 -30.63 -7.10 -0.97
C VAL A 37 -29.63 -7.95 -0.19
N GLY A 38 -29.89 -8.16 1.11
CA GLY A 38 -29.06 -8.99 1.97
C GLY A 38 -27.98 -8.21 2.72
N ARG A 39 -26.81 -8.82 2.92
CA ARG A 39 -25.72 -8.29 3.76
C ARG A 39 -25.27 -6.92 3.27
N LYS A 40 -25.23 -5.96 4.19
CA LYS A 40 -24.56 -4.68 4.01
C LYS A 40 -23.20 -4.70 4.70
N ILE A 41 -22.25 -3.97 4.12
CA ILE A 41 -20.91 -3.79 4.66
C ILE A 41 -20.68 -2.31 5.00
N PRO A 42 -20.07 -2.01 6.16
CA PRO A 42 -19.74 -0.65 6.53
C PRO A 42 -18.47 -0.18 5.79
N LEU A 43 -18.52 1.05 5.28
CA LEU A 43 -17.38 1.78 4.75
C LEU A 43 -17.15 3.00 5.62
N LYS A 44 -15.93 3.15 6.12
CA LYS A 44 -15.56 4.33 6.89
C LYS A 44 -15.35 5.50 5.93
N VAL A 45 -16.01 6.61 6.22
CA VAL A 45 -15.91 7.86 5.46
C VAL A 45 -15.30 8.92 6.35
N ILE A 46 -14.31 9.63 5.84
CA ILE A 46 -13.69 10.77 6.51
C ILE A 46 -13.69 11.94 5.52
N ILE A 47 -14.12 13.10 6.00
CA ILE A 47 -13.89 14.37 5.34
C ILE A 47 -12.91 15.18 6.17
N LEU A 48 -11.75 15.46 5.59
CA LEU A 48 -10.82 16.44 6.14
C LEU A 48 -11.21 17.79 5.55
N PRO A 49 -11.57 18.78 6.38
CA PRO A 49 -11.97 20.08 5.86
C PRO A 49 -10.79 20.77 5.14
N SER A 50 -11.12 21.61 4.16
CA SER A 50 -10.20 22.59 3.61
C SER A 50 -9.53 23.42 4.72
N ARG A 51 -8.27 23.82 4.52
CA ARG A 51 -7.61 24.78 5.43
C ARG A 51 -8.13 26.21 5.24
N SER A 52 -8.64 26.54 4.06
CA SER A 52 -9.40 27.75 3.79
C SER A 52 -10.84 27.62 4.31
N ALA A 53 -11.35 28.70 4.93
CA ALA A 53 -12.76 28.81 5.30
C ALA A 53 -13.70 28.89 4.08
N LEU A 54 -13.18 29.32 2.93
CA LEU A 54 -13.87 29.31 1.64
C LEU A 54 -13.36 28.12 0.82
N ALA A 55 -13.86 26.94 1.15
CA ALA A 55 -13.56 25.72 0.41
C ALA A 55 -14.17 25.78 -0.99
N ALA A 56 -13.44 25.32 -2.00
CA ALA A 56 -14.01 25.09 -3.32
C ALA A 56 -15.02 23.93 -3.27
N PRO A 57 -16.08 23.97 -4.10
CA PRO A 57 -17.23 23.06 -3.97
C PRO A 57 -16.91 21.61 -4.39
N ASP A 58 -15.91 21.40 -5.25
CA ASP A 58 -15.46 20.08 -5.69
C ASP A 58 -14.29 19.56 -4.81
N PRO A 59 -14.46 18.45 -4.06
CA PRO A 59 -13.42 17.97 -3.15
C PRO A 59 -12.31 17.21 -3.89
N MET A 60 -11.22 16.94 -3.18
CA MET A 60 -10.27 15.89 -3.56
C MET A 60 -10.74 14.55 -2.96
N LEU A 61 -11.06 13.59 -3.80
CA LEU A 61 -11.38 12.22 -3.40
C LEU A 61 -10.14 11.34 -3.60
N VAL A 62 -9.58 10.85 -2.49
CA VAL A 62 -8.47 9.89 -2.53
C VAL A 62 -9.06 8.50 -2.71
N VAL A 63 -8.91 7.94 -3.92
CA VAL A 63 -9.44 6.59 -4.21
C VAL A 63 -8.65 5.56 -3.42
N SER A 64 -7.32 5.61 -3.50
CA SER A 64 -6.43 4.78 -2.67
C SER A 64 -4.97 5.25 -2.77
N PRO A 65 -4.16 5.16 -1.69
CA PRO A 65 -2.71 5.42 -1.73
C PRO A 65 -1.90 4.28 -2.34
N GLY A 66 -2.51 3.11 -2.57
CA GLY A 66 -1.83 1.96 -3.16
C GLY A 66 -2.10 0.65 -2.44
N GLY A 67 -1.07 -0.21 -2.40
CA GLY A 67 -1.18 -1.58 -1.93
C GLY A 67 -1.38 -2.56 -3.09
N PRO A 68 -2.56 -3.18 -3.29
CA PRO A 68 -3.86 -2.97 -2.63
C PRO A 68 -3.89 -3.36 -1.15
N GLY A 69 -4.98 -3.01 -0.46
CA GLY A 69 -5.22 -3.36 0.94
C GLY A 69 -4.87 -2.25 1.94
N THR A 70 -4.20 -1.19 1.49
CA THR A 70 -3.94 0.01 2.29
C THR A 70 -5.25 0.75 2.59
N THR A 71 -5.35 1.26 3.82
CA THR A 71 -6.55 1.92 4.34
C THR A 71 -6.46 3.44 4.19
N ASN A 72 -7.50 4.06 3.67
CA ASN A 72 -7.56 5.51 3.47
C ASN A 72 -7.62 6.26 4.81
N SER A 73 -8.31 5.68 5.80
CA SER A 73 -8.40 6.24 7.14
C SER A 73 -7.11 6.21 7.96
N GLU A 74 -6.05 5.59 7.44
CA GLU A 74 -4.70 5.61 8.02
C GLU A 74 -3.75 6.34 7.07
N THR A 75 -3.44 5.74 5.92
CA THR A 75 -2.45 6.28 4.97
C THR A 75 -2.95 7.49 4.19
N GLY A 76 -4.24 7.50 3.83
CA GLY A 76 -4.86 8.63 3.13
C GLY A 76 -4.91 9.90 3.99
N VAL A 77 -5.13 9.75 5.30
CA VAL A 77 -5.09 10.85 6.28
C VAL A 77 -3.69 11.45 6.35
N ALA A 78 -2.65 10.62 6.50
CA ALA A 78 -1.27 11.09 6.55
C ALA A 78 -0.86 11.83 5.26
N LEU A 79 -1.19 11.27 4.09
CA LEU A 79 -0.97 11.91 2.79
C LEU A 79 -1.65 13.28 2.70
N ALA A 80 -2.95 13.33 3.01
CA ALA A 80 -3.76 14.53 2.90
C ALA A 80 -3.35 15.62 3.90
N SER A 81 -2.73 15.25 5.03
CA SER A 81 -2.22 16.19 6.02
C SER A 81 -1.18 17.16 5.43
N GLY A 82 -0.31 16.68 4.55
CA GLY A 82 0.75 17.48 3.92
C GLY A 82 0.41 18.02 2.52
N ALA A 83 -0.78 17.70 2.00
CA ALA A 83 -1.09 17.95 0.61
C ALA A 83 -1.57 19.39 0.34
N ALA A 84 -0.93 20.07 -0.61
CA ALA A 84 -1.29 21.43 -1.02
C ALA A 84 -2.74 21.55 -1.55
N TRP A 85 -3.29 20.49 -2.12
CA TRP A 85 -4.69 20.50 -2.58
C TRP A 85 -5.72 20.57 -1.43
N ARG A 86 -5.32 20.32 -0.17
CA ARG A 86 -6.18 20.58 1.01
C ARG A 86 -6.22 22.07 1.40
N ASP A 87 -5.37 22.91 0.83
CA ASP A 87 -5.35 24.34 1.17
C ASP A 87 -6.67 25.03 0.83
N ASN A 88 -7.36 24.57 -0.22
CA ASN A 88 -8.62 25.14 -0.68
C ASN A 88 -9.73 24.12 -0.97
N ARG A 89 -9.53 22.83 -0.68
CA ARG A 89 -10.54 21.78 -0.91
C ARG A 89 -10.66 20.86 0.28
N ASP A 90 -11.89 20.40 0.49
CA ASP A 90 -12.14 19.26 1.35
C ASP A 90 -11.51 18.00 0.74
N VAL A 91 -11.10 17.09 1.63
CA VAL A 91 -10.55 15.78 1.25
C VAL A 91 -11.53 14.71 1.67
N VAL A 92 -12.02 13.94 0.70
CA VAL A 92 -12.89 12.79 0.94
C VAL A 92 -12.04 11.53 0.90
N LEU A 93 -12.08 10.78 2.00
CA LEU A 93 -11.41 9.51 2.18
C LEU A 93 -12.48 8.45 2.45
N VAL A 94 -12.47 7.39 1.66
CA VAL A 94 -13.40 6.26 1.83
C VAL A 94 -12.57 4.99 1.92
N ASP A 95 -12.69 4.26 3.02
CA ASP A 95 -12.07 2.95 3.11
C ASP A 95 -12.75 1.98 2.15
N LEU A 96 -11.94 1.27 1.37
CA LEU A 96 -12.46 0.34 0.37
C LEU A 96 -13.05 -0.90 1.04
N ARG A 97 -14.00 -1.54 0.36
CA ARG A 97 -14.54 -2.84 0.81
C ARG A 97 -13.40 -3.81 1.15
N GLY A 98 -13.43 -4.37 2.35
CA GLY A 98 -12.41 -5.33 2.80
C GLY A 98 -11.16 -4.75 3.45
N THR A 99 -10.99 -3.44 3.58
CA THR A 99 -9.73 -2.86 4.10
C THR A 99 -9.79 -2.37 5.55
N SER A 100 -10.97 -2.10 6.11
CA SER A 100 -11.06 -1.56 7.49
C SER A 100 -12.28 -2.02 8.28
N GLY A 101 -12.18 -1.81 9.61
CA GLY A 101 -13.25 -2.05 10.56
C GLY A 101 -13.77 -3.49 10.53
N PRO A 102 -15.06 -3.71 10.86
CA PRO A 102 -15.68 -5.03 10.85
C PRO A 102 -15.72 -5.71 9.48
N ASN A 103 -15.49 -4.95 8.40
CA ASN A 103 -15.46 -5.46 7.03
C ASN A 103 -14.06 -5.91 6.58
N ARG A 104 -13.00 -5.64 7.36
CA ARG A 104 -11.62 -5.93 6.97
C ARG A 104 -11.43 -7.42 6.69
N LEU A 105 -10.68 -7.76 5.65
CA LEU A 105 -10.34 -9.13 5.24
C LEU A 105 -8.89 -9.44 5.61
N ASP A 106 -8.66 -9.79 6.88
CA ASP A 106 -7.33 -10.15 7.36
C ASP A 106 -7.03 -11.64 7.17
N CYS A 107 -5.79 -11.93 6.78
CA CYS A 107 -5.25 -13.28 6.76
C CYS A 107 -4.25 -13.47 7.90
N ARG A 108 -4.30 -14.63 8.56
CA ARG A 108 -3.23 -15.06 9.47
C ARG A 108 -2.05 -15.54 8.64
N MET A 109 -1.08 -14.65 8.44
CA MET A 109 0.17 -14.93 7.75
C MET A 109 1.27 -15.23 8.78
N PRO A 110 2.36 -15.91 8.39
CA PRO A 110 3.42 -16.23 9.34
C PRO A 110 4.08 -14.99 9.96
N GLY A 111 4.24 -13.90 9.19
CA GLY A 111 4.84 -12.65 9.66
C GLY A 111 3.85 -11.73 10.36
N SER A 112 4.26 -11.20 11.51
CA SER A 112 3.56 -10.16 12.28
C SER A 112 4.53 -9.44 13.21
N ASP A 113 4.11 -8.35 13.85
CA ASP A 113 4.95 -7.66 14.85
C ASP A 113 5.30 -8.54 16.06
N ALA A 114 4.46 -9.54 16.36
CA ALA A 114 4.72 -10.54 17.41
C ALA A 114 5.52 -11.75 16.91
N HIS A 115 5.66 -11.91 15.59
CA HIS A 115 6.37 -13.02 14.94
C HIS A 115 7.16 -12.50 13.72
N PRO A 116 8.15 -11.61 13.93
CA PRO A 116 8.82 -10.93 12.84
C PRO A 116 9.69 -11.88 11.98
N GLU A 117 10.14 -13.00 12.52
CA GLU A 117 10.79 -14.08 11.78
C GLU A 117 9.91 -14.64 10.66
N GLY A 118 8.59 -14.56 10.82
CA GLY A 118 7.64 -14.97 9.81
C GLY A 118 7.66 -14.09 8.55
N TYR A 119 8.15 -12.84 8.63
CA TYR A 119 8.40 -12.02 7.44
C TYR A 119 9.54 -12.58 6.58
N LEU A 120 10.42 -13.40 7.17
CA LEU A 120 11.48 -14.14 6.48
C LEU A 120 11.07 -15.56 6.07
N SER A 121 9.78 -15.89 6.15
CA SER A 121 9.24 -17.15 5.64
C SER A 121 8.89 -17.05 4.15
N THR A 122 8.41 -18.14 3.56
CA THR A 122 7.96 -18.17 2.16
C THR A 122 6.90 -17.09 1.91
N LEU A 123 7.19 -16.17 0.98
CA LEU A 123 6.25 -15.18 0.49
C LEU A 123 5.04 -15.92 -0.12
N PHE A 124 3.87 -15.84 0.52
CA PHE A 124 2.63 -16.50 0.11
C PHE A 124 2.58 -18.04 0.31
N PRO A 125 2.66 -18.53 1.56
CA PRO A 125 2.54 -19.96 1.82
C PRO A 125 1.12 -20.44 1.49
N LEU A 126 1.01 -21.39 0.56
CA LEU A 126 -0.27 -21.84 0.00
C LEU A 126 -1.24 -22.39 1.07
N ALA A 127 -0.71 -23.03 2.11
CA ALA A 127 -1.52 -23.52 3.23
C ALA A 127 -2.18 -22.36 4.01
N ALA A 128 -1.41 -21.30 4.33
CA ALA A 128 -1.94 -20.12 5.02
C ALA A 128 -2.98 -19.38 4.16
N ILE A 129 -2.75 -19.29 2.85
CA ILE A 129 -3.70 -18.65 1.92
C ILE A 129 -5.00 -19.45 1.82
N ARG A 130 -4.92 -20.79 1.71
CA ARG A 130 -6.11 -21.65 1.70
C ARG A 130 -6.89 -21.53 3.01
N ALA A 131 -6.20 -21.58 4.15
CA ALA A 131 -6.81 -21.39 5.45
C ALA A 131 -7.50 -20.02 5.57
N CYS A 132 -6.83 -18.94 5.13
CA CYS A 132 -7.42 -17.61 5.11
C CYS A 132 -8.67 -17.54 4.23
N ARG A 133 -8.61 -18.07 3.00
CA ARG A 133 -9.77 -18.14 2.10
C ARG A 133 -10.94 -18.86 2.79
N ASP A 134 -10.69 -20.00 3.41
CA ASP A 134 -11.73 -20.84 4.03
C ASP A 134 -12.33 -20.15 5.27
N GLU A 135 -11.52 -19.46 6.07
CA GLU A 135 -11.98 -18.65 7.20
C GLU A 135 -12.84 -17.47 6.72
N LEU A 136 -12.34 -16.66 5.78
CA LEU A 136 -13.04 -15.47 5.30
C LEU A 136 -14.33 -15.81 4.53
N SER A 137 -14.35 -16.93 3.79
CA SER A 137 -15.54 -17.37 3.03
C SER A 137 -16.74 -17.68 3.91
N ARG A 138 -16.54 -17.93 5.22
CA ARG A 138 -17.64 -18.15 6.18
C ARG A 138 -18.44 -16.89 6.48
N ARG A 139 -17.85 -15.70 6.27
CA ARG A 139 -18.49 -14.42 6.61
C ARG A 139 -18.59 -13.44 5.43
N ALA A 140 -17.93 -13.71 4.31
CA ALA A 140 -17.86 -12.82 3.17
C ALA A 140 -17.85 -13.58 1.84
N ASN A 141 -18.52 -13.03 0.82
CA ASN A 141 -18.40 -13.56 -0.54
C ASN A 141 -17.17 -12.94 -1.21
N LEU A 142 -16.03 -13.64 -1.13
CA LEU A 142 -14.73 -13.13 -1.58
C LEU A 142 -14.68 -12.68 -3.05
N ARG A 143 -15.58 -13.17 -3.90
CA ARG A 143 -15.68 -12.73 -5.31
C ARG A 143 -16.10 -11.27 -5.45
N LEU A 144 -16.70 -10.69 -4.40
CA LEU A 144 -17.22 -9.33 -4.39
C LEU A 144 -16.21 -8.30 -3.86
N TYR A 145 -14.98 -8.70 -3.51
CA TYR A 145 -13.93 -7.80 -3.03
C TYR A 145 -12.94 -7.55 -4.17
N ASN A 146 -13.40 -6.78 -5.14
CA ASN A 146 -12.64 -6.43 -6.34
C ASN A 146 -12.71 -4.92 -6.60
N THR A 147 -11.79 -4.40 -7.42
CA THR A 147 -11.66 -2.97 -7.70
C THR A 147 -12.92 -2.36 -8.32
N MET A 148 -13.65 -3.11 -9.16
CA MET A 148 -14.81 -2.58 -9.86
C MET A 148 -15.92 -2.23 -8.89
N LEU A 149 -16.22 -3.14 -7.97
CA LEU A 149 -17.23 -2.89 -6.94
C LEU A 149 -16.74 -1.90 -5.89
N ALA A 150 -15.44 -1.88 -5.59
CA ALA A 150 -14.86 -0.90 -4.67
C ALA A 150 -15.02 0.54 -5.19
N VAL A 151 -14.80 0.80 -6.49
CA VAL A 151 -15.01 2.16 -7.03
C VAL A 151 -16.48 2.54 -7.12
N ASP A 152 -17.39 1.57 -7.31
CA ASP A 152 -18.83 1.83 -7.30
C ASP A 152 -19.34 2.18 -5.91
N ASP A 153 -18.72 1.62 -4.87
CA ASP A 153 -18.97 2.03 -3.50
C ASP A 153 -18.53 3.47 -3.24
N VAL A 154 -17.34 3.82 -3.72
CA VAL A 154 -16.77 5.17 -3.56
C VAL A 154 -17.61 6.21 -4.30
N ASP A 155 -18.10 5.91 -5.51
CA ASP A 155 -19.02 6.81 -6.23
C ASP A 155 -20.39 6.93 -5.53
N GLU A 156 -20.91 5.85 -4.94
CA GLU A 156 -22.13 5.92 -4.15
C GLU A 156 -21.96 6.81 -2.91
N VAL A 157 -20.81 6.72 -2.22
CA VAL A 157 -20.49 7.62 -1.11
C VAL A 157 -20.37 9.07 -1.59
N ARG A 158 -19.71 9.32 -2.73
CA ARG A 158 -19.67 10.67 -3.34
C ARG A 158 -21.08 11.22 -3.53
N ALA A 159 -21.98 10.44 -4.14
CA ALA A 159 -23.35 10.86 -4.39
C ALA A 159 -24.12 11.12 -3.09
N ALA A 160 -23.96 10.26 -2.08
CA ALA A 160 -24.59 10.43 -0.77
C ALA A 160 -24.08 11.65 0.00
N LEU A 161 -22.86 12.12 -0.30
CA LEU A 161 -22.30 13.37 0.22
C LEU A 161 -22.76 14.62 -0.54
N GLY A 162 -23.49 14.45 -1.65
CA GLY A 162 -24.02 15.54 -2.47
C GLY A 162 -23.02 16.17 -3.45
N TYR A 163 -21.86 15.55 -3.68
CA TYR A 163 -20.87 16.07 -4.63
C TYR A 163 -21.21 15.65 -6.05
N GLU A 164 -21.52 16.59 -6.94
CA GLU A 164 -21.76 16.28 -8.37
C GLU A 164 -20.50 15.77 -9.06
N GLN A 165 -19.38 16.48 -8.86
CA GLN A 165 -18.08 16.10 -9.40
C GLN A 165 -16.99 16.13 -8.32
N VAL A 166 -15.96 15.30 -8.50
CA VAL A 166 -14.79 15.23 -7.63
C VAL A 166 -13.50 15.32 -8.43
N ASN A 167 -12.42 15.73 -7.76
CA ASN A 167 -11.06 15.53 -8.24
C ASN A 167 -10.55 14.22 -7.66
N LEU A 168 -9.99 13.34 -8.48
CA LEU A 168 -9.48 12.05 -8.00
C LEU A 168 -7.99 12.14 -7.70
N TRP A 169 -7.54 11.45 -6.65
CA TRP A 169 -6.14 11.12 -6.46
C TRP A 169 -5.98 9.61 -6.24
N GLY A 170 -4.94 9.02 -6.83
CA GLY A 170 -4.56 7.64 -6.59
C GLY A 170 -3.07 7.43 -6.77
N GLY A 171 -2.46 6.76 -5.80
CA GLY A 171 -1.04 6.40 -5.81
C GLY A 171 -0.84 4.89 -6.01
N SER A 172 0.21 4.48 -6.71
CA SER A 172 0.57 3.06 -6.88
C SER A 172 -0.63 2.24 -7.40
N TRP A 173 -1.07 1.17 -6.74
CA TRP A 173 -2.29 0.43 -7.13
C TRP A 173 -3.55 1.32 -7.21
N GLY A 174 -3.64 2.40 -6.42
CA GLY A 174 -4.73 3.38 -6.49
C GLY A 174 -4.87 4.03 -7.87
N THR A 175 -3.79 4.10 -8.67
CA THR A 175 -3.85 4.57 -10.06
C THR A 175 -4.73 3.66 -10.94
N ARG A 176 -4.67 2.34 -10.72
CA ARG A 176 -5.58 1.38 -11.35
C ARG A 176 -7.02 1.67 -10.98
N ALA A 177 -7.26 1.93 -9.69
CA ALA A 177 -8.58 2.24 -9.18
C ALA A 177 -9.11 3.56 -9.77
N VAL A 178 -8.30 4.60 -9.87
CA VAL A 178 -8.65 5.87 -10.55
C VAL A 178 -9.01 5.65 -12.01
N LEU A 179 -8.20 4.90 -12.77
CA LEU A 179 -8.49 4.60 -14.18
C LEU A 179 -9.79 3.80 -14.35
N ILE A 180 -10.08 2.90 -13.41
CA ILE A 180 -11.33 2.16 -13.36
C ILE A 180 -12.50 3.07 -12.98
N TYR A 181 -12.33 3.99 -12.04
CA TYR A 181 -13.34 4.98 -11.67
C TYR A 181 -13.69 5.87 -12.86
N LEU A 182 -12.68 6.43 -13.55
CA LEU A 182 -12.85 7.23 -14.77
C LEU A 182 -13.65 6.50 -15.85
N ARG A 183 -13.47 5.18 -15.99
CA ARG A 183 -14.23 4.38 -16.96
C ARG A 183 -15.68 4.16 -16.53
N ARG A 184 -15.95 4.00 -15.24
CA ARG A 184 -17.27 3.63 -14.71
C ARG A 184 -18.16 4.82 -14.41
N HIS A 185 -17.57 5.90 -13.91
CA HIS A 185 -18.24 7.10 -13.44
C HIS A 185 -17.64 8.36 -14.07
N PRO A 186 -17.49 8.44 -15.41
CA PRO A 186 -16.77 9.54 -16.06
C PRO A 186 -17.39 10.91 -15.78
N GLN A 187 -18.73 10.99 -15.67
CA GLN A 187 -19.45 12.23 -15.42
C GLN A 187 -19.20 12.81 -14.01
N SER A 188 -18.82 11.94 -13.07
CA SER A 188 -18.53 12.29 -11.68
C SER A 188 -17.12 12.89 -11.50
N VAL A 189 -16.30 12.97 -12.55
CA VAL A 189 -14.88 13.35 -12.41
C VAL A 189 -14.59 14.67 -13.12
N ARG A 190 -14.07 15.64 -12.36
CA ARG A 190 -13.60 16.93 -12.89
C ARG A 190 -12.12 16.88 -13.29
N SER A 191 -11.27 16.28 -12.46
CA SER A 191 -9.84 16.09 -12.73
C SER A 191 -9.30 14.85 -12.01
N ALA A 192 -8.10 14.39 -12.39
CA ALA A 192 -7.47 13.23 -11.75
C ALA A 192 -5.95 13.39 -11.66
N ILE A 193 -5.39 13.02 -10.50
CA ILE A 193 -3.96 12.88 -10.24
C ILE A 193 -3.64 11.38 -10.10
N ILE A 194 -2.71 10.90 -10.92
CA ILE A 194 -2.38 9.48 -11.04
C ILE A 194 -0.86 9.34 -10.83
N GLU A 195 -0.44 8.90 -9.66
CA GLU A 195 0.97 8.91 -9.23
C GLU A 195 1.53 7.48 -9.11
N GLY A 196 2.64 7.18 -9.82
CA GLY A 196 3.20 5.83 -9.87
C GLY A 196 2.28 4.85 -10.61
N VAL A 197 2.08 5.09 -11.91
CA VAL A 197 0.99 4.49 -12.71
C VAL A 197 1.12 2.97 -12.86
N ALA A 198 0.09 2.25 -12.41
CA ALA A 198 -0.11 0.81 -12.57
C ALA A 198 -1.42 0.55 -13.35
N PRO A 199 -1.43 0.71 -14.69
CA PRO A 199 -2.64 0.60 -15.49
C PRO A 199 -3.25 -0.82 -15.43
N PRO A 200 -4.53 -1.04 -15.80
CA PRO A 200 -5.14 -2.37 -15.79
C PRO A 200 -4.39 -3.44 -16.60
N SER A 201 -3.64 -3.04 -17.65
CA SER A 201 -2.79 -3.93 -18.44
C SER A 201 -1.53 -4.40 -17.70
N PHE A 202 -1.14 -3.75 -16.60
CA PHE A 202 0.06 -4.05 -15.83
C PHE A 202 -0.14 -5.32 -14.98
N LYS A 203 0.51 -6.43 -15.32
CA LYS A 203 0.27 -7.72 -14.64
C LYS A 203 1.04 -7.84 -13.32
N ASN A 204 0.66 -7.10 -12.28
CA ASN A 204 1.32 -7.21 -10.96
C ASN A 204 1.32 -8.65 -10.43
N PRO A 205 2.43 -9.15 -9.85
CA PRO A 205 3.74 -8.50 -9.67
C PRO A 205 4.75 -8.82 -10.78
N LEU A 206 4.33 -9.33 -11.95
CA LEU A 206 5.20 -9.85 -13.01
C LEU A 206 6.39 -8.93 -13.36
N PRO A 207 6.23 -7.60 -13.50
CA PRO A 207 7.35 -6.72 -13.83
C PRO A 207 8.28 -6.42 -12.66
N HIS A 208 7.87 -6.69 -11.41
CA HIS A 208 8.55 -6.20 -10.20
C HIS A 208 10.02 -6.62 -10.13
N ALA A 209 10.32 -7.90 -10.39
CA ALA A 209 11.69 -8.41 -10.30
C ALA A 209 12.61 -7.75 -11.34
N ARG A 210 12.12 -7.57 -12.57
CA ARG A 210 12.89 -6.91 -13.64
C ARG A 210 13.10 -5.43 -13.34
N SER A 211 12.05 -4.71 -12.96
CA SER A 211 12.16 -3.30 -12.59
C SER A 211 13.06 -3.06 -11.38
N ALA A 212 13.08 -3.99 -10.42
CA ALA A 212 14.02 -3.96 -9.30
C ALA A 212 15.47 -4.09 -9.77
N GLN A 213 15.75 -5.06 -10.66
CA GLN A 213 17.07 -5.22 -11.24
C GLN A 213 17.49 -3.96 -12.00
N ASP A 214 16.62 -3.39 -12.83
CA ASP A 214 16.90 -2.18 -13.59
C ASP A 214 17.23 -1.00 -12.65
N ALA A 215 16.50 -0.84 -11.54
CA ALA A 215 16.77 0.20 -10.54
C ALA A 215 18.12 0.00 -9.82
N ILE A 216 18.46 -1.25 -9.50
CA ILE A 216 19.75 -1.61 -8.89
C ILE A 216 20.90 -1.33 -9.87
N GLU A 217 20.74 -1.67 -11.16
CA GLU A 217 21.76 -1.39 -12.18
C GLU A 217 21.98 0.11 -12.39
N LEU A 218 20.91 0.91 -12.43
CA LEU A 218 21.02 2.37 -12.50
C LEU A 218 21.77 2.95 -11.29
N LEU A 219 21.52 2.40 -10.09
CA LEU A 219 22.25 2.80 -8.89
C LEU A 219 23.73 2.43 -8.95
N PHE A 220 24.06 1.25 -9.47
CA PHE A 220 25.46 0.85 -9.66
C PHE A 220 26.17 1.72 -10.69
N GLN A 221 25.50 2.05 -11.81
CA GLN A 221 26.05 2.99 -12.80
C GLN A 221 26.33 4.36 -12.19
N GLU A 222 25.46 4.85 -11.31
CA GLU A 222 25.70 6.09 -10.59
C GLU A 222 26.89 5.97 -9.62
N CYS A 223 27.03 4.84 -8.92
CA CYS A 223 28.19 4.57 -8.07
C CYS A 223 29.50 4.54 -8.86
N ASP A 224 29.51 3.92 -10.05
CA ASP A 224 30.67 3.87 -10.94
C ASP A 224 31.12 5.27 -11.39
N ARG A 225 30.16 6.19 -11.60
CA ARG A 225 30.44 7.58 -12.00
C ARG A 225 30.98 8.45 -10.86
N GLN A 226 30.76 8.05 -9.61
CA GLN A 226 31.22 8.79 -8.44
C GLN A 226 32.52 8.20 -7.91
N GLN A 227 33.63 8.94 -8.02
CA GLN A 227 34.97 8.48 -7.63
C GLN A 227 35.01 7.86 -6.22
N ALA A 228 34.37 8.49 -5.23
CA ALA A 228 34.34 7.98 -3.87
C ALA A 228 33.53 6.68 -3.72
N CYS A 229 32.43 6.54 -4.46
CA CYS A 229 31.60 5.34 -4.43
C CYS A 229 32.30 4.18 -5.15
N HIS A 230 32.80 4.41 -6.37
CA HIS A 230 33.56 3.42 -7.13
C HIS A 230 34.81 2.94 -6.39
N ALA A 231 35.57 3.84 -5.76
CA ALA A 231 36.73 3.46 -4.95
C ALA A 231 36.35 2.59 -3.74
N ALA A 232 35.18 2.81 -3.14
CA ALA A 232 34.69 2.01 -2.03
C ALA A 232 34.07 0.67 -2.48
N PHE A 233 33.42 0.64 -3.64
CA PHE A 233 32.64 -0.49 -4.14
C PHE A 233 32.91 -0.78 -5.63
N PRO A 234 34.15 -1.15 -6.00
CA PRO A 234 34.57 -1.23 -7.41
C PRO A 234 33.91 -2.35 -8.21
N ASP A 235 33.37 -3.38 -7.54
CA ASP A 235 32.83 -4.58 -8.18
C ASP A 235 31.48 -5.02 -7.58
N VAL A 236 30.66 -4.06 -7.17
CA VAL A 236 29.38 -4.29 -6.46
C VAL A 236 28.42 -5.22 -7.23
N ARG A 237 28.52 -5.28 -8.57
CA ARG A 237 27.73 -6.18 -9.41
C ARG A 237 28.10 -7.65 -9.18
N HIS A 238 29.39 -7.96 -9.19
CA HIS A 238 29.86 -9.30 -8.87
C HIS A 238 29.52 -9.65 -7.42
N GLU A 239 29.70 -8.72 -6.49
CA GLU A 239 29.38 -8.90 -5.07
C GLU A 239 27.91 -9.27 -4.85
N LEU A 240 26.96 -8.58 -5.51
CA LEU A 240 25.54 -8.92 -5.50
C LEU A 240 25.32 -10.38 -5.91
N TRP A 241 25.86 -10.79 -7.06
CA TRP A 241 25.65 -12.14 -7.56
C TRP A 241 26.32 -13.19 -6.69
N ALA A 242 27.49 -12.92 -6.14
CA ALA A 242 28.16 -13.81 -5.18
C ALA A 242 27.28 -14.04 -3.92
N VAL A 243 26.67 -12.99 -3.37
CA VAL A 243 25.74 -13.11 -2.23
C VAL A 243 24.50 -13.93 -2.63
N VAL A 244 23.90 -13.63 -3.78
CA VAL A 244 22.74 -14.38 -4.29
C VAL A 244 23.08 -15.86 -4.49
N HIS A 245 24.23 -16.17 -5.07
CA HIS A 245 24.68 -17.55 -5.28
C HIS A 245 24.84 -18.29 -3.95
N ARG A 246 25.47 -17.68 -2.93
CA ARG A 246 25.58 -18.29 -1.59
C ARG A 246 24.21 -18.57 -0.98
N LEU A 247 23.29 -17.60 -1.02
CA LEU A 247 21.94 -17.73 -0.46
C LEU A 247 21.07 -18.75 -1.20
N LYS A 248 21.36 -19.02 -2.48
CA LYS A 248 20.71 -20.10 -3.24
C LYS A 248 21.21 -21.49 -2.83
N GLN A 249 22.44 -21.62 -2.34
CA GLN A 249 22.97 -22.89 -1.82
C GLN A 249 22.45 -23.16 -0.40
N ALA A 250 22.45 -22.16 0.47
CA ALA A 250 21.95 -22.29 1.82
C ALA A 250 21.46 -20.94 2.38
N PRO A 251 20.31 -20.89 3.10
CA PRO A 251 19.89 -19.70 3.82
C PRO A 251 20.92 -19.29 4.89
N ALA A 252 21.14 -17.99 5.05
CA ALA A 252 22.04 -17.45 6.07
C ALA A 252 21.31 -17.27 7.41
N ALA A 253 21.99 -17.54 8.52
CA ALA A 253 21.51 -17.12 9.84
C ALA A 253 21.72 -15.61 9.99
N VAL A 254 20.67 -14.90 10.41
CA VAL A 254 20.70 -13.46 10.65
C VAL A 254 20.05 -13.13 11.98
N THR A 255 20.52 -12.08 12.63
CA THR A 255 19.90 -11.55 13.85
C THR A 255 18.95 -10.42 13.48
N ILE A 256 17.68 -10.55 13.84
CA ILE A 256 16.65 -9.51 13.71
C ILE A 256 16.17 -9.10 15.11
N PHE A 257 15.50 -7.94 15.22
CA PHE A 257 14.99 -7.45 16.50
C PHE A 257 13.51 -7.77 16.65
N ASP A 258 13.16 -8.43 17.75
CA ASP A 258 11.77 -8.63 18.15
C ASP A 258 11.34 -7.44 19.02
N SER A 259 10.53 -6.56 18.44
CA SER A 259 9.98 -5.39 19.16
C SER A 259 9.00 -5.78 20.26
N ALA A 260 8.30 -6.91 20.12
CA ALA A 260 7.34 -7.37 21.12
C ALA A 260 8.05 -7.97 22.34
N ALA A 261 9.10 -8.75 22.12
CA ALA A 261 9.92 -9.31 23.20
C ALA A 261 11.03 -8.37 23.69
N GLY A 262 11.33 -7.30 22.96
CA GLY A 262 12.41 -6.34 23.28
C GLY A 262 13.81 -6.95 23.19
N SER A 263 14.01 -8.00 22.38
CA SER A 263 15.26 -8.76 22.33
C SER A 263 15.61 -9.22 20.91
N PRO A 264 16.90 -9.47 20.60
CA PRO A 264 17.30 -10.03 19.32
C PRO A 264 16.87 -11.50 19.20
N LEU A 265 16.43 -11.92 18.01
CA LEU A 265 16.20 -13.32 17.67
C LEU A 265 16.96 -13.71 16.41
N THR A 266 17.22 -15.01 16.27
CA THR A 266 17.88 -15.58 15.07
C THR A 266 16.83 -16.04 14.07
N ALA A 267 16.92 -15.55 12.84
CA ALA A 267 16.08 -15.95 11.73
C ALA A 267 16.92 -16.44 10.55
N ARG A 268 16.27 -17.01 9.53
CA ARG A 268 16.92 -17.52 8.31
C ARG A 268 16.58 -16.63 7.13
N LEU A 269 17.59 -16.02 6.54
CA LEU A 269 17.47 -15.22 5.32
C LEU A 269 17.68 -16.13 4.10
N THR A 270 16.64 -16.35 3.30
CA THR A 270 16.78 -17.05 2.01
C THR A 270 17.10 -16.07 0.88
N TRP A 271 17.48 -16.59 -0.29
CA TRP A 271 17.70 -15.75 -1.47
C TRP A 271 16.44 -14.98 -1.88
N GLN A 272 15.24 -15.55 -1.68
CA GLN A 272 13.98 -14.89 -2.03
C GLN A 272 13.74 -13.65 -1.16
N GLN A 273 13.95 -13.75 0.16
CA GLN A 273 13.75 -12.59 1.03
C GLN A 273 14.88 -11.57 0.89
N PHE A 274 16.10 -12.00 0.59
CA PHE A 274 17.16 -11.08 0.21
C PHE A 274 16.81 -10.28 -1.05
N ALA A 275 16.30 -10.95 -2.09
CA ALA A 275 15.87 -10.27 -3.32
C ALA A 275 14.68 -9.32 -3.08
N GLU A 276 13.72 -9.73 -2.26
CA GLU A 276 12.57 -8.89 -1.91
C GLU A 276 12.97 -7.68 -1.06
N ALA A 277 13.85 -7.86 -0.06
CA ALA A 277 14.38 -6.76 0.74
C ALA A 277 15.16 -5.76 -0.12
N LEU A 278 16.00 -6.22 -1.07
CA LEU A 278 16.66 -5.33 -2.03
C LEU A 278 15.66 -4.55 -2.87
N ARG A 279 14.62 -5.22 -3.39
CA ARG A 279 13.55 -4.55 -4.13
C ARG A 279 12.90 -3.47 -3.27
N VAL A 280 12.55 -3.75 -2.01
CA VAL A 280 11.96 -2.77 -1.10
C VAL A 280 12.92 -1.61 -0.81
N MET A 281 14.22 -1.87 -0.63
CA MET A 281 15.22 -0.80 -0.44
C MET A 281 15.25 0.19 -1.60
N THR A 282 14.94 -0.23 -2.83
CA THR A 282 14.90 0.67 -4.00
C THR A 282 13.67 1.58 -4.08
N TYR A 283 12.67 1.43 -3.20
CA TYR A 283 11.44 2.26 -3.23
C TYR A 283 11.67 3.71 -2.78
N ASN A 284 12.69 3.97 -1.96
CA ASN A 284 12.98 5.30 -1.45
C ASN A 284 14.49 5.58 -1.46
N LEU A 285 14.86 6.84 -1.67
CA LEU A 285 16.26 7.25 -1.80
C LEU A 285 17.09 7.00 -0.54
N ALA A 286 16.48 7.06 0.64
CA ALA A 286 17.18 6.94 1.92
C ALA A 286 17.77 5.54 2.14
N THR A 287 17.01 4.50 1.75
CA THR A 287 17.49 3.11 1.73
C THR A 287 18.26 2.77 0.46
N ALA A 288 17.82 3.27 -0.71
CA ALA A 288 18.45 2.96 -1.99
C ALA A 288 19.93 3.35 -1.99
N ARG A 289 20.29 4.55 -1.50
CA ARG A 289 21.68 5.00 -1.44
C ARG A 289 22.62 4.12 -0.60
N ARG A 290 22.07 3.23 0.24
CA ARG A 290 22.84 2.31 1.07
C ARG A 290 23.11 0.97 0.38
N VAL A 291 22.44 0.67 -0.73
CA VAL A 291 22.51 -0.64 -1.41
C VAL A 291 23.95 -1.05 -1.73
N PRO A 292 24.84 -0.22 -2.30
CA PRO A 292 26.23 -0.65 -2.56
C PRO A 292 26.96 -1.08 -1.29
N MET A 293 26.83 -0.29 -0.22
CA MET A 293 27.47 -0.57 1.06
C MET A 293 26.93 -1.84 1.72
N VAL A 294 25.61 -2.04 1.77
CA VAL A 294 25.04 -3.24 2.41
C VAL A 294 25.35 -4.51 1.62
N LEU A 295 25.44 -4.41 0.28
CA LEU A 295 25.86 -5.52 -0.57
C LEU A 295 27.33 -5.88 -0.36
N HIS A 296 28.21 -4.89 -0.32
CA HIS A 296 29.62 -5.10 -0.04
C HIS A 296 29.85 -5.75 1.33
N ARG A 297 29.16 -5.26 2.37
CA ARG A 297 29.21 -5.88 3.71
C ARG A 297 28.69 -7.31 3.70
N ALA A 298 27.57 -7.57 3.01
CA ALA A 298 27.03 -8.92 2.85
C ALA A 298 27.99 -9.84 2.07
N TYR A 299 28.70 -9.31 1.07
CA TYR A 299 29.71 -10.04 0.31
C TYR A 299 30.87 -10.50 1.21
N LEU A 300 31.32 -9.62 2.12
CA LEU A 300 32.33 -9.92 3.14
C LEU A 300 31.83 -10.80 4.31
N GLY A 301 30.56 -11.22 4.29
CA GLY A 301 29.97 -12.11 5.30
C GLY A 301 29.22 -11.40 6.43
N ASP A 302 29.16 -10.07 6.43
CA ASP A 302 28.40 -9.29 7.41
C ASP A 302 27.04 -8.86 6.84
N LEU A 303 26.00 -9.63 7.16
CA LEU A 303 24.61 -9.35 6.77
C LEU A 303 23.90 -8.35 7.69
N ALA A 304 24.50 -7.93 8.81
CA ALA A 304 23.79 -7.09 9.78
C ALA A 304 23.41 -5.69 9.22
N PRO A 305 24.23 -5.01 8.40
CA PRO A 305 23.83 -3.77 7.72
C PRO A 305 22.68 -3.96 6.73
N PHE A 306 22.65 -5.12 6.05
CA PHE A 306 21.59 -5.48 5.13
C PHE A 306 20.26 -5.62 5.87
N VAL A 307 20.24 -6.42 6.94
CA VAL A 307 19.07 -6.63 7.79
C VAL A 307 18.55 -5.28 8.29
N ARG A 308 19.37 -4.49 9.00
CA ARG A 308 18.95 -3.18 9.54
C ARG A 308 18.40 -2.18 8.52
N THR A 309 18.70 -2.36 7.23
CA THR A 309 18.28 -1.44 6.17
C THR A 309 17.01 -1.91 5.46
N GLY A 310 16.74 -3.22 5.40
CA GLY A 310 15.68 -3.77 4.55
C GLY A 310 14.81 -4.85 5.17
N ILE A 311 15.05 -5.21 6.43
CA ILE A 311 14.30 -6.20 7.22
C ILE A 311 14.02 -5.59 8.59
#